data_AF-A0A516SCK7-F1
#
_entry.id   AF-A0A516SCK7-F1
#
_cell.length_a   1.000
_cell.length_b   1.000
_cell.length_c   1.000
_cell.angle_alpha   90.00
_cell.angle_beta   90.00
_cell.angle_gamma   90.00
#
_symmetry.space_group_name_H-M   'P 1'
#
loop_
_entity.id
_entity.type
_entity.pdbx_description
1 polymer ?
#
loop_
_entity_poly.entity_id
_entity_poly.type
_entity_poly.pdbx_seq_one_letter_code
_entity_poly.pdbx_strand_id
1 'polypeptide(L)'
;MRKKWLLLIYSLSLSKARQRVSWLENALGKAQSISDDDSRNEPGTYAELFAGECGEWLTRLYFELMEGMHGLPYSQCSDRIEALAFLQEIVATAMWKYGLPVSVELEAFAREFDRLDVPDERFRLYEKAQEA
;
A
#
# COMPACT_ATOMS: atom_id res chain seq x y z
N MET A 1 0.31 16.82 5.55
CA MET A 1 0.49 16.65 4.09
C MET A 1 0.76 15.20 3.66
N ARG A 2 1.43 14.36 4.47
CA ARG A 2 1.85 12.98 4.14
C ARG A 2 0.77 12.05 3.55
N LYS A 3 -0.43 12.02 4.14
CA LYS A 3 -1.54 11.13 3.71
C LYS A 3 -2.20 11.53 2.38
N LYS A 4 -2.01 12.77 1.92
CA LYS A 4 -2.72 13.31 0.75
C LYS A 4 -2.40 12.49 -0.51
N TRP A 5 -1.12 12.21 -0.74
CA TRP A 5 -0.67 11.53 -1.95
C TRP A 5 -1.10 10.06 -1.98
N LEU A 6 -1.09 9.38 -0.83
CA LEU A 6 -1.61 8.02 -0.73
C LEU A 6 -3.12 7.98 -0.99
N LEU A 7 -3.89 8.94 -0.46
CA LEU A 7 -5.33 9.03 -0.73
C LEU A 7 -5.64 9.31 -2.21
N LEU A 8 -4.81 10.14 -2.87
CA LEU A 8 -4.95 10.40 -4.31
C LEU A 8 -4.65 9.14 -5.13
N ILE A 9 -3.58 8.41 -4.82
CA ILE A 9 -3.25 7.13 -5.46
C ILE A 9 -4.33 6.07 -5.20
N TYR A 10 -4.87 6.01 -3.98
CA TYR A 10 -6.01 5.13 -3.67
C TYR A 10 -7.25 5.51 -4.47
N SER A 11 -7.55 6.80 -4.62
CA SER A 11 -8.69 7.25 -5.42
C SER A 11 -8.48 6.95 -6.92
N LEU A 12 -7.25 7.08 -7.42
CA LEU A 12 -6.85 6.69 -8.78
C LEU A 12 -6.91 5.18 -9.01
N SER A 13 -6.65 4.35 -8.00
CA SER A 13 -6.77 2.90 -8.14
C SER A 13 -8.23 2.48 -8.26
N LEU A 14 -9.12 3.11 -7.48
CA LEU A 14 -10.57 2.84 -7.53
C LEU A 14 -11.20 3.26 -8.87
N SER A 15 -10.75 4.37 -9.49
CA SER A 15 -11.24 4.76 -10.82
C SER A 15 -10.86 3.74 -11.92
N LYS A 16 -9.85 2.91 -11.67
CA LYS A 16 -9.42 1.79 -12.53
C LYS A 16 -10.06 0.45 -12.15
N ALA A 17 -11.23 0.48 -11.49
CA ALA A 17 -12.01 -0.69 -11.06
C ALA A 17 -11.32 -1.60 -10.02
N ARG A 18 -10.39 -1.06 -9.22
CA ARG A 18 -9.83 -1.79 -8.07
C ARG A 18 -10.83 -1.88 -6.91
N GLN A 19 -10.57 -2.81 -6.01
CA GLN A 19 -11.39 -3.04 -4.83
C GLN A 19 -11.14 -1.97 -3.76
N ARG A 20 -12.20 -1.66 -3.00
CA ARG A 20 -12.11 -0.78 -1.83
C ARG A 20 -11.48 -1.54 -0.68
N VAL A 21 -10.63 -0.85 0.09
CA VAL A 21 -9.94 -1.41 1.25
C VAL A 21 -10.43 -0.67 2.48
N SER A 22 -11.22 -1.34 3.32
CA SER A 22 -11.87 -0.75 4.50
C SER A 22 -10.87 -0.06 5.44
N TRP A 23 -9.72 -0.68 5.65
CA TRP A 23 -8.66 -0.12 6.48
C TRP A 23 -8.17 1.24 5.96
N LEU A 24 -7.93 1.36 4.66
CA LEU A 24 -7.46 2.61 4.04
C LEU A 24 -8.51 3.71 4.15
N GLU A 25 -9.79 3.40 4.00
CA GLU A 25 -10.85 4.40 4.13
C GLU A 25 -10.99 4.92 5.56
N ASN A 26 -10.80 4.05 6.54
CA ASN A 26 -10.78 4.43 7.95
C ASN A 26 -9.53 5.27 8.28
N ALA A 27 -8.36 4.95 7.70
CA ALA A 27 -7.09 5.58 8.01
C ALA A 27 -6.82 6.90 7.25
N LEU A 28 -7.30 7.01 6.02
CA LEU A 28 -7.04 8.12 5.08
C LEU A 28 -8.27 9.00 4.84
N GLY A 29 -9.47 8.47 5.08
CA GLY A 29 -10.74 9.07 4.68
C GLY A 29 -11.29 8.46 3.39
N LYS A 30 -12.49 8.93 3.00
CA LYS A 30 -13.18 8.43 1.79
C LYS A 30 -12.43 8.84 0.52
N ALA A 31 -12.50 7.96 -0.48
CA ALA A 31 -12.00 8.24 -1.81
C ALA A 31 -12.62 9.51 -2.40
N GLN A 32 -11.84 10.23 -3.18
CA GLN A 32 -12.21 11.51 -3.78
C GLN A 32 -12.49 11.34 -5.27
N SER A 33 -13.28 12.25 -5.84
CA SER A 33 -13.45 12.32 -7.30
C SER A 33 -12.10 12.64 -7.96
N ILE A 34 -11.74 11.85 -8.96
CA ILE A 34 -10.52 12.03 -9.76
C ILE A 34 -10.83 12.92 -10.95
N SER A 35 -10.00 13.95 -11.16
CA SER A 35 -10.00 14.73 -12.40
C SER A 35 -9.11 14.10 -13.48
N ASP A 36 -9.27 14.56 -14.73
CA ASP A 36 -8.38 14.18 -15.82
C ASP A 36 -6.93 14.57 -15.54
N ASP A 37 -6.72 15.71 -14.89
CA ASP A 37 -5.38 16.19 -14.55
C ASP A 37 -4.74 15.35 -13.45
N ASP A 38 -5.50 14.87 -12.46
CA ASP A 38 -4.99 13.91 -11.47
C ASP A 38 -4.50 12.62 -12.14
N SER A 39 -5.24 12.15 -13.14
CA SER A 39 -4.89 10.94 -13.90
C SER A 39 -3.62 11.15 -14.74
N ARG A 40 -3.47 12.33 -15.37
CA ARG A 40 -2.26 12.69 -16.13
C ARG A 40 -1.04 12.85 -15.23
N ASN A 41 -1.24 13.34 -14.01
CA ASN A 41 -0.18 13.60 -13.03
C ASN A 41 0.09 12.42 -12.09
N GLU A 42 -0.41 11.23 -12.41
CA GLU A 42 -0.15 10.02 -11.62
C GLU A 42 1.36 9.78 -11.37
N PRO A 43 2.27 9.87 -12.37
CA PRO A 43 3.71 9.69 -12.12
C PRO A 43 4.28 10.69 -11.11
N GLY A 44 3.86 11.97 -11.20
CA GLY A 44 4.28 13.02 -10.27
C GLY A 44 3.74 12.76 -8.85
N THR A 45 2.53 12.23 -8.75
CA THR A 45 1.94 11.84 -7.45
C THR A 45 2.73 10.71 -6.79
N TYR A 46 3.20 9.72 -7.56
CA TYR A 46 4.08 8.68 -7.05
C TYR A 46 5.44 9.24 -6.61
N ALA A 47 6.04 10.14 -7.38
CA ALA A 47 7.30 10.77 -6.99
C ALA A 47 7.18 11.51 -5.65
N GLU A 48 6.11 12.27 -5.45
CA GLU A 48 5.82 12.97 -4.19
C GLU A 48 5.51 12.02 -3.03
N LEU A 49 4.85 10.89 -3.30
CA LEU A 49 4.54 9.90 -2.27
C LEU A 49 5.80 9.20 -1.73
N PHE A 50 6.76 8.89 -2.61
CA PHE A 50 7.99 8.18 -2.23
C PHE A 50 9.15 9.11 -1.85
N ALA A 51 8.97 10.43 -1.96
CA ALA A 51 9.97 11.42 -1.56
C ALA A 51 9.93 11.76 -0.06
N GLY A 52 11.11 12.04 0.50
CA GLY A 52 11.29 12.63 1.83
C GLY A 52 10.48 11.96 2.94
N GLU A 53 9.79 12.77 3.76
CA GLU A 53 8.99 12.28 4.89
C GLU A 53 7.81 11.37 4.50
N CYS A 54 7.33 11.44 3.25
CA CYS A 54 6.23 10.60 2.79
C CYS A 54 6.69 9.15 2.61
N GLY A 55 7.88 8.96 2.04
CA GLY A 55 8.51 7.63 1.91
C GLY A 55 8.80 7.00 3.26
N GLU A 56 9.37 7.76 4.21
CA GLU A 56 9.58 7.29 5.59
C GLU A 56 8.26 6.89 6.27
N TRP A 57 7.21 7.67 6.04
CA TRP A 57 5.89 7.39 6.58
C TRP A 57 5.28 6.10 6.01
N LEU A 58 5.47 5.81 4.72
CA LEU A 58 5.05 4.54 4.12
C LEU A 58 5.75 3.33 4.75
N THR A 59 7.05 3.45 5.02
CA THR A 59 7.79 2.40 5.74
C THR A 59 7.22 2.17 7.14
N ARG A 60 6.89 3.25 7.87
CA ARG A 60 6.22 3.13 9.19
C ARG A 60 4.86 2.48 9.07
N LEU A 61 4.07 2.88 8.07
CA LEU A 61 2.76 2.28 7.79
C LEU A 61 2.86 0.77 7.53
N TYR A 62 3.86 0.33 6.76
CA TYR A 62 4.13 -1.10 6.56
C TYR A 62 4.32 -1.83 7.90
N PHE A 63 5.18 -1.31 8.77
CA PHE A 63 5.42 -1.90 10.08
C PHE A 63 4.18 -1.88 10.99
N GLU A 64 3.43 -0.78 11.02
CA GLU A 64 2.17 -0.67 11.78
C GLU A 64 1.13 -1.71 11.33
N LEU A 65 1.06 -1.99 10.02
CA LEU A 65 0.16 -3.01 9.48
C LEU A 65 0.60 -4.42 9.85
N MET A 66 1.89 -4.72 9.78
CA MET A 66 2.46 -6.01 10.16
C MET A 66 2.27 -6.28 11.66
N GLU A 67 2.68 -5.33 12.52
CA GLU A 67 2.52 -5.40 13.97
C GLU A 67 1.04 -5.53 14.35
N GLY A 68 0.16 -4.82 13.66
CA GLY A 68 -1.28 -4.90 13.90
C GLY A 68 -1.92 -6.26 13.60
N MET A 69 -1.23 -7.18 12.92
CA MET A 69 -1.66 -8.57 12.73
C MET A 69 -1.06 -9.53 13.76
N HIS A 70 -0.02 -9.13 14.48
CA HIS A 70 0.69 -9.99 15.42
C HIS A 70 -0.24 -10.43 16.56
N GLY A 71 -0.27 -11.73 16.86
CA GLY A 71 -1.09 -12.32 17.93
C GLY A 71 -2.59 -12.38 17.63
N LEU A 72 -3.03 -11.89 16.46
CA LEU A 72 -4.41 -12.03 16.00
C LEU A 72 -4.57 -13.28 15.13
N PRO A 73 -5.73 -13.94 15.15
CA PRO A 73 -6.00 -15.04 14.22
C PRO A 73 -6.15 -14.50 12.79
N TYR A 74 -5.75 -15.30 11.80
CA TYR A 74 -5.84 -14.96 10.37
C TYR A 74 -7.19 -14.38 9.94
N SER A 75 -8.29 -14.94 10.45
CA SER A 75 -9.66 -14.49 10.15
C SER A 75 -9.96 -13.05 10.57
N GLN A 76 -9.16 -12.45 11.46
CA GLN A 76 -9.29 -11.06 11.90
C GLN A 76 -8.30 -10.12 11.20
N CYS A 77 -7.46 -10.64 10.30
CA CYS A 77 -6.39 -9.88 9.64
C CYS A 77 -6.75 -9.41 8.22
N SER A 78 -7.92 -9.75 7.67
CA SER A 78 -8.29 -9.47 6.27
C SER A 78 -8.07 -8.01 5.87
N ASP A 79 -8.57 -7.07 6.67
CA ASP A 79 -8.46 -5.62 6.41
C ASP A 79 -6.99 -5.14 6.31
N ARG A 80 -6.10 -5.70 7.14
CA ARG A 80 -4.67 -5.36 7.14
C ARG A 80 -3.94 -6.02 5.98
N ILE A 81 -4.28 -7.26 5.66
CA ILE A 81 -3.75 -7.98 4.49
C ILE A 81 -4.13 -7.24 3.20
N GLU A 82 -5.37 -6.76 3.08
CA GLU A 82 -5.80 -5.96 1.93
C GLU A 82 -5.06 -4.62 1.85
N ALA A 83 -4.83 -3.96 2.98
CA ALA A 83 -4.02 -2.74 3.03
C ALA A 83 -2.56 -2.99 2.62
N LEU A 84 -1.96 -4.10 3.07
CA LEU A 84 -0.61 -4.53 2.69
C LEU A 84 -0.54 -4.91 1.21
N ALA A 85 -1.57 -5.57 0.67
CA ALA A 85 -1.66 -5.87 -0.77
C ALA A 85 -1.70 -4.60 -1.61
N PHE A 86 -2.47 -3.59 -1.19
CA PHE A 86 -2.46 -2.28 -1.84
C PHE A 86 -1.09 -1.59 -1.72
N LEU A 87 -0.48 -1.62 -0.54
CA LEU A 87 0.86 -1.04 -0.31
C LEU A 87 1.91 -1.71 -1.22
N GLN A 88 1.84 -3.03 -1.35
CA GLN A 88 2.70 -3.79 -2.23
C GLN A 88 2.56 -3.34 -3.69
N GLU A 89 1.32 -3.21 -4.18
CA GLU A 89 1.03 -2.79 -5.55
C GLU A 89 1.61 -1.40 -5.86
N ILE A 90 1.48 -0.44 -4.93
CA ILE A 90 2.00 0.90 -5.15
C ILE A 90 3.54 0.94 -5.09
N VAL A 91 4.17 0.14 -4.23
CA VAL A 91 5.64 0.03 -4.19
C VAL A 91 6.16 -0.60 -5.49
N ALA A 92 5.54 -1.71 -5.91
CA ALA A 92 5.79 -2.36 -7.19
C ALA A 92 5.67 -1.39 -8.37
N THR A 93 4.59 -0.60 -8.39
CA THR A 93 4.36 0.41 -9.43
C THR A 93 5.44 1.50 -9.40
N ALA A 94 5.80 2.01 -8.24
CA ALA A 94 6.84 3.02 -8.09
C ALA A 94 8.18 2.52 -8.65
N MET A 95 8.58 1.30 -8.27
CA MET A 95 9.84 0.70 -8.68
C MET A 95 9.87 0.33 -10.17
N TRP A 96 8.90 -0.46 -10.65
CA TRP A 96 8.97 -1.09 -11.96
C TRP A 96 8.39 -0.24 -13.09
N LYS A 97 7.35 0.55 -12.81
CA LYS A 97 6.72 1.41 -13.83
C LYS A 97 7.38 2.78 -13.91
N TYR A 98 7.72 3.38 -12.77
CA TYR A 98 8.22 4.75 -12.71
C TYR A 98 9.71 4.86 -12.37
N GLY A 99 10.39 3.76 -12.03
CA GLY A 99 11.83 3.78 -11.73
C GLY A 99 12.19 4.60 -10.49
N LEU A 100 11.27 4.72 -9.54
CA LEU A 100 11.46 5.54 -8.34
C LEU A 100 12.17 4.75 -7.25
N PRO A 101 13.07 5.39 -6.47
CA PRO A 101 13.65 4.76 -5.30
C PRO A 101 12.61 4.59 -4.19
N VAL A 102 12.69 3.47 -3.47
CA VAL A 102 11.89 3.19 -2.29
C VAL A 102 12.82 2.78 -1.14
N SER A 103 12.30 2.68 0.09
CA SER A 103 13.10 2.17 1.21
C SER A 103 13.45 0.70 1.03
N VAL A 104 14.55 0.26 1.66
CA VAL A 104 15.04 -1.12 1.58
C VAL A 104 13.97 -2.10 2.05
N GLU A 105 13.24 -1.75 3.11
CA GLU A 105 12.18 -2.56 3.69
C GLU A 105 11.00 -2.73 2.73
N LEU A 106 10.55 -1.64 2.10
CA LEU A 106 9.45 -1.68 1.14
C LEU A 106 9.85 -2.41 -0.15
N GLU A 107 11.08 -2.22 -0.62
CA GLU A 107 11.61 -2.98 -1.76
C GLU A 107 11.65 -4.47 -1.47
N ALA A 108 12.19 -4.87 -0.31
CA ALA A 108 12.24 -6.27 0.10
C ALA A 108 10.83 -6.86 0.18
N PHE A 109 9.89 -6.16 0.82
CA PHE A 109 8.49 -6.55 0.90
C PHE A 109 7.86 -6.75 -0.49
N ALA A 110 8.02 -5.78 -1.40
CA ALA A 110 7.39 -5.84 -2.71
C ALA A 110 7.94 -6.94 -3.62
N ARG A 111 9.23 -7.26 -3.48
CA ARG A 111 9.87 -8.37 -4.19
C ARG A 111 9.48 -9.72 -3.61
N GLU A 112 9.33 -9.79 -2.29
CA GLU A 112 9.04 -11.04 -1.61
C GLU A 112 7.58 -11.45 -1.79
N PHE A 113 6.63 -10.51 -1.79
CA PHE A 113 5.18 -10.78 -1.87
C PHE A 113 4.57 -10.20 -3.15
N ASP A 114 5.01 -10.67 -4.32
CA ASP A 114 4.59 -10.11 -5.61
C ASP A 114 3.17 -10.50 -6.06
N ARG A 115 2.53 -11.46 -5.39
CA ARG A 115 1.24 -12.05 -5.76
C ARG A 115 0.25 -12.14 -4.60
N LEU A 116 0.00 -11.02 -3.91
CA LEU A 116 -0.98 -10.94 -2.82
C LEU A 116 -2.45 -11.04 -3.29
N ASP A 117 -2.70 -11.32 -4.57
CA ASP A 117 -3.98 -11.81 -5.09
C ASP A 117 -4.21 -13.30 -4.82
N VAL A 118 -3.16 -14.06 -4.52
CA VAL A 118 -3.21 -15.51 -4.22
C VAL A 118 -3.45 -15.74 -2.72
N PRO A 119 -4.42 -16.60 -2.32
CA PRO A 119 -4.69 -16.89 -0.90
C PRO A 119 -3.47 -17.40 -0.12
N ASP A 120 -2.67 -18.28 -0.72
CA ASP A 120 -1.49 -18.86 -0.06
C ASP A 120 -0.42 -17.79 0.23
N GLU A 121 -0.23 -16.83 -0.68
CA GLU A 121 0.70 -15.71 -0.45
C GLU A 121 0.21 -14.77 0.64
N ARG A 122 -1.11 -14.55 0.73
CA ARG A 122 -1.71 -13.81 1.86
C ARG A 122 -1.51 -14.53 3.18
N PHE A 123 -1.61 -15.85 3.18
CA PHE A 123 -1.37 -16.66 4.38
C PHE A 123 0.11 -16.62 4.78
N ARG A 124 1.03 -16.73 3.83
CA ARG A 124 2.47 -16.58 4.07
C ARG A 124 2.84 -15.21 4.64
N LEU A 125 2.20 -14.14 4.15
CA LEU A 125 2.37 -12.78 4.71
C LEU A 125 1.91 -12.72 6.16
N TYR A 126 0.78 -13.36 6.47
CA TYR A 126 0.28 -13.47 7.82
C TYR A 126 1.24 -14.24 8.73
N GLU A 127 1.77 -15.39 8.28
CA GLU A 127 2.75 -16.17 9.05
C GLU A 127 3.99 -15.34 9.36
N LYS A 128 4.52 -14.61 8.36
CA LYS A 128 5.63 -13.68 8.57
C LYS A 128 5.34 -12.62 9.62
N ALA A 129 4.11 -12.10 9.67
CA ALA A 129 3.72 -11.13 10.69
C ALA A 129 3.65 -11.73 12.11
N GLN A 130 3.50 -13.05 12.24
CA GLN A 130 3.55 -13.72 13.55
C GLN A 130 4.99 -13.93 14.05
N GLU A 131 6.00 -13.79 13.17
CA GLU A 131 7.42 -13.90 13.51
C GLU A 131 8.05 -12.58 13.97
N ALA A 132 7.37 -11.45 13.72
CA ALA A 132 7.78 -10.10 14.12
C ALA A 132 7.55 -9.85 15.61
#